data_AF-A0AAD2JHE9-F1
#
_entry.id   AF-A0AAD2JHE9-F1
#
_cell.length_a   1.000
_cell.length_b   1.000
_cell.length_c   1.000
_cell.angle_alpha   90.00
_cell.angle_beta   90.00
_cell.angle_gamma   90.00
#
_symmetry.space_group_name_H-M   'P 1'
#
loop_
_entity.id
_entity.type
_entity.pdbx_description
1 polymer ?
#
loop_
_entity_poly.entity_id
_entity_poly.type
_entity_poly.pdbx_seq_one_letter_code
_entity_poly.pdbx_strand_id
1 'polypeptide(L)'
;MSSTHWLPETAKGDNLPNALCLGTGRFLRSVLVPTLVGAGYRPALIQTRGRSFMEFMASSDSATTTYPVDTVLPSGDIQTDSVACWGAFSLGTSEDKSYVLDNFLPTLKGISILGIGVTEAGLASKDTQVMKDLFLVFQKFQQVIVKDKKCEDLNGKKICVIDMDNVPNNGDKVRQYMFELAAATEDKDMTSFLEEHIVFMNSMVDRITSHREGDKMVPKCEPMPAKALVVLDPNGDLPQSFGQQPGVVVRKSVDELQLDIALKLKVANGTHTAIAHLLALMKLLKTDVLSSDKPGSLMMKYLDSMVENQIVPSAGVNQEEATAVYKDWRQRLVHPHFGLSSFFITQNGPAKGGIRWGPTVKELAQQKIQLEYSMAFAYAVLLRWLTPVPNTEVDSSSGICTGWLDGVDVNQVTIDKNKGTEYADGLLYDLENGWYQYKCSINSNIGGSDTKLTALLQKCVTSKSTEDCKDAVKMYLLASDGGDLSSVQESINELTEAVSQLYLGLISGKSVGVLLEELGSKSNGIGFSDKC
;
A
#
# COMPACT_ATOMS: atom_id res chain seq x y z
N MET A 1 -35.17 9.91 14.19
CA MET A 1 -34.65 10.81 13.13
C MET A 1 -33.18 10.47 12.95
N SER A 2 -32.72 10.13 11.75
CA SER A 2 -31.29 9.86 11.56
C SER A 2 -30.54 11.19 11.64
N SER A 3 -29.66 11.37 12.62
CA SER A 3 -28.86 12.59 12.75
C SER A 3 -27.97 12.77 11.52
N THR A 4 -27.91 13.98 10.95
CA THR A 4 -27.03 14.32 9.80
C THR A 4 -25.56 14.48 10.18
N HIS A 5 -25.28 14.48 11.49
CA HIS A 5 -23.96 14.65 12.07
C HIS A 5 -23.89 14.01 13.46
N TRP A 6 -22.68 13.83 13.97
CA TRP A 6 -22.41 13.63 15.39
C TRP A 6 -21.38 14.66 15.85
N LEU A 7 -21.72 15.40 16.90
CA LEU A 7 -20.83 16.33 17.61
C LEU A 7 -20.97 16.04 19.11
N PRO A 8 -19.86 15.86 19.85
CA PRO A 8 -19.95 15.69 21.29
C PRO A 8 -20.41 17.00 21.95
N GLU A 9 -21.08 16.90 23.11
CA GLU A 9 -21.61 18.09 23.81
C GLU A 9 -20.52 19.13 24.16
N THR A 10 -19.29 18.67 24.32
CA THR A 10 -18.10 19.47 24.61
C THR A 10 -17.60 20.26 23.40
N ALA A 11 -17.98 19.92 22.16
CA ALA A 11 -17.59 20.61 20.95
C ALA A 11 -18.43 21.87 20.72
N LYS A 12 -18.15 22.91 21.52
CA LYS A 12 -18.80 24.23 21.44
C LYS A 12 -17.78 25.35 21.59
N GLY A 13 -18.02 26.49 20.95
CA GLY A 13 -17.13 27.65 21.02
C GLY A 13 -15.71 27.31 20.59
N ASP A 14 -14.72 27.59 21.44
CA ASP A 14 -13.31 27.34 21.15
C ASP A 14 -12.92 25.86 21.14
N ASN A 15 -13.82 24.98 21.62
CA ASN A 15 -13.65 23.52 21.57
C ASN A 15 -14.16 22.88 20.28
N LEU A 16 -14.57 23.68 19.29
CA LEU A 16 -14.90 23.16 17.96
C LEU A 16 -13.67 22.52 17.29
N PRO A 17 -13.89 21.59 16.33
CA PRO A 17 -12.81 21.01 15.55
C PRO A 17 -11.91 22.05 14.90
N ASN A 18 -10.60 21.81 14.89
CA ASN A 18 -9.60 22.66 14.21
C ASN A 18 -8.69 21.88 13.25
N ALA A 19 -8.98 20.59 13.07
CA ALA A 19 -8.45 19.73 12.03
C ALA A 19 -9.59 18.90 11.45
N LEU A 20 -9.59 18.69 10.14
CA LEU A 20 -10.57 17.84 9.45
C LEU A 20 -9.87 16.65 8.82
N CYS A 21 -10.57 15.53 8.70
CA CYS A 21 -10.10 14.34 8.01
C CYS A 21 -11.17 13.87 7.02
N LEU A 22 -10.88 13.99 5.73
CA LEU A 22 -11.74 13.47 4.67
C LEU A 22 -11.42 11.99 4.44
N GLY A 23 -12.34 11.14 4.89
CA GLY A 23 -12.18 9.69 4.97
C GLY A 23 -12.18 9.17 6.40
N THR A 24 -12.70 7.95 6.59
CA THR A 24 -12.81 7.27 7.89
C THR A 24 -12.10 5.91 7.88
N GLY A 25 -11.14 5.75 6.98
CA GLY A 25 -10.36 4.53 6.81
C GLY A 25 -9.54 4.17 8.06
N ARG A 26 -9.20 2.89 8.17
CA ARG A 26 -8.45 2.33 9.31
C ARG A 26 -7.10 2.99 9.50
N PHE A 27 -6.37 3.25 8.41
CA PHE A 27 -5.05 3.86 8.46
C PHE A 27 -5.12 5.29 9.02
N LEU A 28 -5.99 6.12 8.43
CA LEU A 28 -6.23 7.49 8.91
C LEU A 28 -6.59 7.51 10.41
N ARG A 29 -7.48 6.61 10.84
CA ARG A 29 -7.94 6.52 12.23
C ARG A 29 -6.92 5.94 13.22
N SER A 30 -5.91 5.21 12.74
CA SER A 30 -4.86 4.61 13.59
C SER A 30 -3.52 5.35 13.51
N VAL A 31 -3.34 6.29 12.58
CA VAL A 31 -2.07 7.02 12.40
C VAL A 31 -2.29 8.53 12.48
N LEU A 32 -2.98 9.13 11.49
CA LEU A 32 -3.10 10.58 11.41
C LEU A 32 -3.95 11.15 12.55
N VAL A 33 -5.11 10.57 12.86
CA VAL A 33 -5.98 11.10 13.90
C VAL A 33 -5.31 11.07 15.29
N PRO A 34 -4.71 9.94 15.75
CA PRO A 34 -3.90 9.94 16.97
C PRO A 34 -2.76 10.97 16.96
N THR A 35 -2.08 11.13 15.82
CA THR A 35 -1.02 12.14 15.65
C THR A 35 -1.57 13.56 15.86
N LEU A 36 -2.71 13.87 15.25
CA LEU A 36 -3.36 15.17 15.40
C LEU A 36 -3.74 15.42 16.88
N VAL A 37 -4.36 14.44 17.53
CA VAL A 37 -4.74 14.55 18.95
C VAL A 37 -3.50 14.78 19.83
N GLY A 38 -2.44 13.99 19.65
CA GLY A 38 -1.20 14.11 20.41
C GLY A 38 -0.47 15.43 20.17
N ALA A 39 -0.63 16.03 18.99
CA ALA A 39 -0.10 17.35 18.64
C ALA A 39 -0.98 18.52 19.15
N GLY A 40 -2.10 18.24 19.81
CA GLY A 40 -3.01 19.23 20.40
C GLY A 40 -4.17 19.67 19.50
N TYR A 41 -4.40 18.98 18.38
CA TYR A 41 -5.53 19.24 17.49
C TYR A 41 -6.80 18.52 17.94
N ARG A 42 -7.93 19.03 17.46
CA ARG A 42 -9.28 18.51 17.66
C ARG A 42 -9.82 18.02 16.31
N PRO A 43 -9.50 16.78 15.90
CA PRO A 43 -9.90 16.25 14.62
C PRO A 43 -11.40 15.94 14.57
N ALA A 44 -12.02 16.30 13.45
CA ALA A 44 -13.32 15.76 13.04
C ALA A 44 -13.17 14.95 11.74
N LEU A 45 -13.91 13.85 11.63
CA LEU A 45 -13.85 12.96 10.49
C LEU A 45 -15.09 13.09 9.62
N ILE A 46 -14.88 13.11 8.30
CA ILE A 46 -15.92 13.26 7.30
C ILE A 46 -15.88 12.03 6.40
N GLN A 47 -16.88 11.16 6.52
CA GLN A 47 -17.00 9.98 5.69
C GLN A 47 -17.47 10.36 4.28
N THR A 48 -16.70 10.00 3.26
CA THR A 48 -16.94 10.42 1.87
C THR A 48 -18.10 9.68 1.22
N ARG A 49 -18.43 8.47 1.70
CA ARG A 49 -19.53 7.63 1.21
C ARG A 49 -20.14 6.83 2.36
N GLY A 50 -21.47 6.77 2.40
CA GLY A 50 -22.20 6.12 3.50
C GLY A 50 -22.11 6.88 4.82
N ARG A 51 -22.72 6.33 5.88
CA ARG A 51 -22.94 7.00 7.18
C ARG A 51 -22.39 6.22 8.38
N SER A 52 -21.76 5.09 8.12
CA SER A 52 -21.53 4.05 9.11
C SER A 52 -20.60 4.45 10.26
N PHE A 53 -19.59 5.30 10.02
CA PHE A 53 -18.73 5.81 11.09
C PHE A 53 -19.44 6.86 11.94
N MET A 54 -20.21 7.75 11.31
CA MET A 54 -21.02 8.74 12.03
C MET A 54 -22.08 8.05 12.89
N GLU A 55 -22.75 7.03 12.36
CA GLU A 55 -23.71 6.20 13.10
C GLU A 55 -23.04 5.45 14.26
N PHE A 56 -21.83 4.90 14.03
CA PHE A 56 -21.04 4.28 15.08
C PHE A 56 -20.78 5.26 16.24
N MET A 57 -20.30 6.48 15.95
CA MET A 57 -20.07 7.50 16.98
C MET A 57 -21.37 7.93 17.68
N ALA A 58 -22.48 8.04 16.94
CA ALA A 58 -23.79 8.39 17.50
C ALA A 58 -24.41 7.29 18.37
N SER A 59 -24.10 6.03 18.09
CA SER A 59 -24.55 4.86 18.86
C SER A 59 -23.70 4.58 20.10
N SER A 60 -22.47 5.11 20.12
CA SER A 60 -21.58 5.04 21.28
C SER A 60 -22.18 5.84 22.42
N ASP A 61 -22.04 5.37 23.66
CA ASP A 61 -22.60 6.06 24.84
C ASP A 61 -22.16 7.54 24.81
N SER A 62 -23.14 8.44 24.79
CA SER A 62 -23.02 9.87 24.44
C SER A 62 -21.98 10.66 25.27
N ALA A 63 -21.49 10.06 26.36
CA ALA A 63 -20.42 10.58 27.20
C ALA A 63 -19.00 10.36 26.63
N THR A 64 -18.80 9.41 25.71
CA THR A 64 -17.46 9.08 25.19
C THR A 64 -17.18 9.78 23.86
N THR A 65 -16.26 10.76 23.88
CA THR A 65 -15.83 11.49 22.68
C THR A 65 -14.72 10.76 21.93
N THR A 66 -14.75 9.42 21.91
CA THR A 66 -13.61 8.59 21.49
C THR A 66 -14.06 7.38 20.68
N TYR A 67 -13.18 6.86 19.82
CA TYR A 67 -13.33 5.55 19.21
C TYR A 67 -12.13 4.66 19.56
N PRO A 68 -12.32 3.33 19.64
CA PRO A 68 -11.24 2.41 19.96
C PRO A 68 -10.32 2.16 18.76
N VAL A 69 -9.04 1.95 19.03
CA VAL A 69 -8.03 1.39 18.11
C VAL A 69 -7.31 0.26 18.83
N ASP A 70 -7.29 -0.91 18.22
CA ASP A 70 -6.60 -2.08 18.76
C ASP A 70 -5.17 -2.16 18.23
N THR A 71 -4.20 -2.24 19.13
CA THR A 71 -2.82 -2.60 18.84
C THR A 71 -2.57 -4.02 19.33
N VAL A 72 -2.18 -4.92 18.42
CA VAL A 72 -1.75 -6.28 18.82
C VAL A 72 -0.29 -6.22 19.22
N LEU A 73 0.01 -6.58 20.46
CA LEU A 73 1.37 -6.62 20.97
C LEU A 73 2.08 -7.92 20.58
N PRO A 74 3.43 -7.96 20.61
CA PRO A 74 4.18 -9.19 20.34
C PRO A 74 3.83 -10.36 21.27
N SER A 75 3.29 -10.09 22.47
CA SER A 75 2.78 -11.11 23.40
C SER A 75 1.46 -11.75 22.95
N GLY A 76 0.75 -11.13 22.00
CA GLY A 76 -0.60 -11.50 21.57
C GLY A 76 -1.69 -10.73 22.30
N ASP A 77 -1.34 -10.01 23.36
CA ASP A 77 -2.26 -9.13 24.06
C ASP A 77 -2.73 -8.00 23.13
N ILE A 78 -4.00 -7.64 23.27
CA ILE A 78 -4.59 -6.51 22.54
C ILE A 78 -4.63 -5.31 23.49
N GLN A 79 -3.88 -4.28 23.17
CA GLN A 79 -4.02 -2.96 23.78
C GLN A 79 -5.06 -2.16 22.99
N THR A 80 -6.11 -1.69 23.65
CA THR A 80 -7.12 -0.83 23.02
C THR A 80 -6.93 0.60 23.50
N ASP A 81 -6.58 1.50 22.58
CA ASP A 81 -6.47 2.93 22.84
C ASP A 81 -7.79 3.62 22.48
N SER A 82 -8.29 4.49 23.37
CA SER A 82 -9.44 5.36 23.11
C SER A 82 -8.97 6.66 22.46
N VAL A 83 -9.13 6.77 21.14
CA VAL A 83 -8.71 7.95 20.36
C VAL A 83 -9.82 8.98 20.32
N ALA A 84 -9.52 10.21 20.74
CA ALA A 84 -10.50 11.28 20.79
C ALA A 84 -10.92 11.78 19.38
N CYS A 85 -12.19 12.16 19.27
CA CYS A 85 -12.86 12.61 18.06
C CYS A 85 -13.82 13.75 18.41
N TRP A 86 -13.70 14.90 17.74
CA TRP A 86 -14.50 16.10 17.99
C TRP A 86 -15.66 16.27 17.01
N GLY A 87 -15.85 15.32 16.11
CA GLY A 87 -17.00 15.30 15.22
C GLY A 87 -16.91 14.18 14.19
N ALA A 88 -18.08 13.65 13.81
CA ALA A 88 -18.20 12.66 12.75
C ALA A 88 -19.33 13.09 11.83
N PHE A 89 -19.03 13.12 10.54
CA PHE A 89 -19.92 13.63 9.50
C PHE A 89 -19.92 12.69 8.30
N SER A 90 -20.86 12.92 7.39
CA SER A 90 -21.03 12.17 6.14
C SER A 90 -21.18 13.14 4.97
N LEU A 91 -20.65 12.77 3.81
CA LEU A 91 -20.98 13.35 2.50
C LEU A 91 -21.76 12.36 1.63
N GLY A 92 -22.17 11.23 2.22
CA GLY A 92 -22.80 10.11 1.53
C GLY A 92 -24.21 10.39 1.02
N THR A 93 -24.87 11.43 1.53
CA THR A 93 -26.19 11.88 1.06
C THR A 93 -26.17 13.38 0.78
N SER A 94 -27.11 13.87 -0.02
CA SER A 94 -27.23 15.31 -0.30
C SER A 94 -27.54 16.13 0.95
N GLU A 95 -28.31 15.57 1.89
CA GLU A 95 -28.65 16.23 3.16
C GLU A 95 -27.44 16.33 4.08
N ASP A 96 -26.70 15.24 4.28
CA ASP A 96 -25.48 15.27 5.11
C ASP A 96 -24.43 16.23 4.52
N LYS A 97 -24.27 16.20 3.19
CA LYS A 97 -23.36 17.09 2.46
C LYS A 97 -23.74 18.56 2.63
N SER A 98 -25.02 18.88 2.46
CA SER A 98 -25.52 20.24 2.68
C SER A 98 -25.26 20.70 4.10
N TYR A 99 -25.51 19.84 5.10
CA TYR A 99 -25.22 20.17 6.49
C TYR A 99 -23.72 20.45 6.71
N VAL A 100 -22.83 19.59 6.20
CA VAL A 100 -21.37 19.80 6.33
C VAL A 100 -20.97 21.14 5.74
N LEU A 101 -21.33 21.38 4.48
CA LEU A 101 -20.90 22.58 3.77
C LEU A 101 -21.55 23.85 4.34
N ASP A 102 -22.86 23.87 4.50
CA ASP A 102 -23.61 25.10 4.76
C ASP A 102 -23.84 25.39 6.25
N ASN A 103 -23.81 24.37 7.12
CA ASN A 103 -24.04 24.54 8.56
C ASN A 103 -22.77 24.36 9.37
N PHE A 104 -21.95 23.34 9.11
CA PHE A 104 -20.80 23.02 9.96
C PHE A 104 -19.55 23.83 9.61
N LEU A 105 -19.06 23.78 8.37
CA LEU A 105 -17.82 24.47 7.98
C LEU A 105 -17.80 25.98 8.31
N PRO A 106 -18.90 26.74 8.17
CA PRO A 106 -18.93 28.16 8.52
C PRO A 106 -18.78 28.45 10.02
N THR A 107 -18.94 27.45 10.89
CA THR A 107 -18.74 27.59 12.35
C THR A 107 -17.31 27.36 12.80
N LEU A 108 -16.48 26.75 11.94
CA LEU A 108 -15.11 26.41 12.29
C LEU A 108 -14.25 27.67 12.49
N LYS A 109 -13.32 27.58 13.43
CA LYS A 109 -12.31 28.60 13.70
C LYS A 109 -10.93 27.96 13.73
N GLY A 110 -9.94 28.61 13.13
CA GLY A 110 -8.54 28.18 13.21
C GLY A 110 -8.26 26.80 12.58
N ILE A 111 -8.99 26.43 11.53
CA ILE A 111 -8.69 25.22 10.75
C ILE A 111 -7.27 25.32 10.19
N SER A 112 -6.46 24.29 10.42
CA SER A 112 -5.04 24.33 10.05
C SER A 112 -4.53 23.06 9.38
N ILE A 113 -5.21 21.92 9.60
CA ILE A 113 -4.86 20.66 8.95
C ILE A 113 -6.11 20.02 8.34
N LEU A 114 -5.96 19.55 7.11
CA LEU A 114 -6.93 18.71 6.43
C LEU A 114 -6.26 17.39 6.01
N GLY A 115 -6.58 16.30 6.70
CA GLY A 115 -6.16 14.95 6.35
C GLY A 115 -7.01 14.38 5.22
N ILE A 116 -6.40 13.60 4.31
CA ILE A 116 -7.09 12.85 3.25
C ILE A 116 -6.75 11.37 3.40
N GLY A 117 -7.76 10.50 3.32
CA GLY A 117 -7.57 9.04 3.28
C GLY A 117 -8.73 8.38 2.55
N VAL A 118 -8.64 8.35 1.23
CA VAL A 118 -9.75 8.08 0.31
C VAL A 118 -9.47 6.93 -0.67
N THR A 119 -8.35 6.23 -0.47
CA THR A 119 -7.78 5.16 -1.30
C THR A 119 -7.29 5.62 -2.67
N GLU A 120 -6.49 4.78 -3.32
CA GLU A 120 -6.00 4.99 -4.68
C GLU A 120 -7.16 5.21 -5.67
N ALA A 121 -8.31 4.55 -5.46
CA ALA A 121 -9.50 4.72 -6.28
C ALA A 121 -10.14 6.11 -6.10
N GLY A 122 -10.03 6.70 -4.90
CA GLY A 122 -10.48 8.07 -4.64
C GLY A 122 -9.60 9.11 -5.33
N LEU A 123 -8.29 8.83 -5.40
CA LEU A 123 -7.28 9.68 -6.05
C LEU A 123 -7.07 9.36 -7.55
N ALA A 124 -7.91 8.54 -8.16
CA ALA A 124 -7.71 8.07 -9.53
C ALA A 124 -7.79 9.20 -10.57
N SER A 125 -8.60 10.23 -10.32
CA SER A 125 -8.73 11.42 -11.16
C SER A 125 -9.45 12.55 -10.44
N LYS A 126 -9.42 13.77 -10.99
CA LYS A 126 -10.26 14.89 -10.52
C LYS A 126 -11.76 14.63 -10.61
N ASP A 127 -12.18 13.68 -11.44
CA ASP A 127 -13.59 13.42 -11.70
C ASP A 127 -14.24 12.51 -10.66
N THR A 128 -13.44 11.91 -9.77
CA THR A 128 -13.98 11.13 -8.66
C THR A 128 -14.84 12.02 -7.77
N GLN A 129 -15.92 11.44 -7.23
CA GLN A 129 -16.84 12.20 -6.38
C GLN A 129 -16.12 12.82 -5.16
N VAL A 130 -15.12 12.13 -4.62
CA VAL A 130 -14.39 12.59 -3.44
C VAL A 130 -13.49 13.80 -3.73
N MET A 131 -12.89 13.87 -4.92
CA MET A 131 -12.12 15.06 -5.32
C MET A 131 -13.03 16.25 -5.58
N LYS A 132 -14.19 16.03 -6.22
CA LYS A 132 -15.22 17.07 -6.37
C LYS A 132 -15.72 17.59 -5.02
N ASP A 133 -15.93 16.69 -4.06
CA ASP A 133 -16.38 17.05 -2.72
C ASP A 133 -15.30 17.81 -1.93
N LEU A 134 -14.04 17.40 -2.04
CA LEU A 134 -12.91 18.16 -1.48
C LEU A 134 -12.83 19.57 -2.07
N PHE A 135 -13.02 19.72 -3.38
CA PHE A 135 -13.04 21.03 -4.01
C PHE A 135 -14.18 21.92 -3.49
N LEU A 136 -15.38 21.37 -3.27
CA LEU A 136 -16.49 22.09 -2.64
C LEU A 136 -16.15 22.53 -1.20
N VAL A 137 -15.44 21.71 -0.44
CA VAL A 137 -14.93 22.09 0.90
C VAL A 137 -13.99 23.29 0.79
N PHE A 138 -13.05 23.30 -0.16
CA PHE A 138 -12.16 24.44 -0.36
C PHE A 138 -12.89 25.70 -0.86
N GLN A 139 -13.88 25.57 -1.75
CA GLN A 139 -14.73 26.71 -2.13
C GLN A 139 -15.44 27.30 -0.92
N LYS A 140 -15.92 26.45 0.00
CA LYS A 140 -16.54 26.92 1.24
C LYS A 140 -15.54 27.60 2.16
N PHE A 141 -14.32 27.08 2.28
CA PHE A 141 -13.25 27.76 3.01
C PHE A 141 -12.89 29.12 2.41
N GLN A 142 -12.75 29.21 1.08
CA GLN A 142 -12.55 30.50 0.41
C GLN A 142 -13.68 31.47 0.75
N GLN A 143 -14.94 31.01 0.67
CA GLN A 143 -16.09 31.83 1.04
C GLN A 143 -16.00 32.33 2.49
N VAL A 144 -15.77 31.45 3.47
CA VAL A 144 -15.88 31.83 4.89
C VAL A 144 -14.63 32.54 5.43
N ILE A 145 -13.45 32.26 4.88
CA ILE A 145 -12.17 32.86 5.29
C ILE A 145 -11.94 34.18 4.56
N VAL A 146 -12.03 34.17 3.22
CA VAL A 146 -11.63 35.33 2.40
C VAL A 146 -12.80 36.29 2.18
N LYS A 147 -13.94 35.77 1.71
CA LYS A 147 -15.07 36.60 1.26
C LYS A 147 -15.88 37.12 2.46
N ASP A 148 -16.26 36.24 3.36
CA ASP A 148 -17.12 36.57 4.51
C ASP A 148 -16.32 37.02 5.75
N LYS A 149 -15.02 36.68 5.83
CA LYS A 149 -14.15 36.94 7.01
C LYS A 149 -14.77 36.48 8.34
N LYS A 150 -15.46 35.34 8.32
CA LYS A 150 -16.19 34.76 9.48
C LYS A 150 -15.38 33.73 10.26
N CYS A 151 -14.47 33.05 9.59
CA CYS A 151 -13.44 32.26 10.26
C CYS A 151 -12.32 33.23 10.68
N GLU A 152 -11.81 33.11 11.90
CA GLU A 152 -10.61 33.85 12.31
C GLU A 152 -9.55 33.68 11.22
N ASP A 153 -8.95 34.80 10.80
CA ASP A 153 -7.80 34.79 9.91
C ASP A 153 -6.87 33.67 10.37
N LEU A 154 -6.32 32.91 9.45
CA LEU A 154 -5.33 31.88 9.76
C LEU A 154 -4.10 32.48 10.48
N ASN A 155 -4.09 33.79 10.75
CA ASN A 155 -3.02 34.58 11.36
C ASN A 155 -1.75 34.41 10.54
N GLY A 156 -1.90 34.45 9.21
CA GLY A 156 -0.85 34.19 8.23
C GLY A 156 -0.47 32.71 8.05
N LYS A 157 -1.13 31.76 8.72
CA LYS A 157 -0.90 30.32 8.52
C LYS A 157 -1.66 29.81 7.30
N LYS A 158 -1.23 28.67 6.76
CA LYS A 158 -1.91 27.97 5.66
C LYS A 158 -2.60 26.71 6.18
N ILE A 159 -3.63 26.24 5.47
CA ILE A 159 -4.22 24.93 5.71
C ILE A 159 -3.32 23.88 5.07
N CYS A 160 -2.72 23.04 5.92
CA CYS A 160 -1.87 21.94 5.50
C CYS A 160 -2.73 20.74 5.12
N VAL A 161 -2.65 20.32 3.87
CA VAL A 161 -3.35 19.14 3.35
C VAL A 161 -2.37 17.97 3.37
N ILE A 162 -2.66 16.97 4.20
CA ILE A 162 -1.83 15.76 4.35
C ILE A 162 -2.61 14.58 3.80
N ASP A 163 -2.14 14.03 2.69
CA ASP A 163 -2.70 12.80 2.12
C ASP A 163 -2.09 11.58 2.80
N MET A 164 -2.91 10.59 3.13
CA MET A 164 -2.53 9.35 3.80
C MET A 164 -2.68 8.11 2.91
N ASP A 165 -2.98 8.29 1.62
CA ASP A 165 -3.07 7.21 0.65
C ASP A 165 -1.68 6.85 0.12
N ASN A 166 -1.47 5.55 -0.14
CA ASN A 166 -0.19 4.99 -0.58
C ASN A 166 0.04 5.21 -2.09
N VAL A 167 -0.03 6.47 -2.52
CA VAL A 167 0.17 6.93 -3.89
C VAL A 167 1.43 7.80 -3.95
N PRO A 168 2.34 7.59 -4.91
CA PRO A 168 3.50 8.46 -5.09
C PRO A 168 3.08 9.91 -5.36
N ASN A 169 3.77 10.88 -4.74
CA ASN A 169 3.50 12.31 -4.86
C ASN A 169 2.02 12.65 -4.66
N ASN A 170 1.41 12.04 -3.64
CA ASN A 170 -0.02 12.15 -3.34
C ASN A 170 -0.49 13.61 -3.15
N GLY A 171 0.28 14.42 -2.42
CA GLY A 171 0.03 15.86 -2.26
C GLY A 171 0.02 16.61 -3.60
N ASP A 172 1.01 16.36 -4.48
CA ASP A 172 1.07 16.98 -5.80
C ASP A 172 -0.11 16.60 -6.69
N LYS A 173 -0.57 15.35 -6.61
CA LYS A 173 -1.76 14.90 -7.35
C LYS A 173 -3.02 15.61 -6.87
N VAL A 174 -3.23 15.70 -5.56
CA VAL A 174 -4.37 16.43 -5.00
C VAL A 174 -4.30 17.89 -5.43
N ARG A 175 -3.12 18.53 -5.34
CA ARG A 175 -2.89 19.90 -5.82
C ARG A 175 -3.31 20.02 -7.28
N GLN A 176 -2.77 19.18 -8.16
CA GLN A 176 -3.11 19.20 -9.60
C GLN A 176 -4.63 19.15 -9.81
N TYR A 177 -5.33 18.22 -9.18
CA TYR A 177 -6.79 18.10 -9.33
C TYR A 177 -7.54 19.32 -8.84
N MET A 178 -7.13 19.93 -7.74
CA MET A 178 -7.78 21.16 -7.23
C MET A 178 -7.61 22.33 -8.19
N PHE A 179 -6.42 22.50 -8.78
CA PHE A 179 -6.19 23.55 -9.78
C PHE A 179 -6.95 23.28 -11.08
N GLU A 180 -7.02 22.04 -11.54
CA GLU A 180 -7.81 21.68 -12.71
C GLU A 180 -9.32 21.90 -12.50
N LEU A 181 -9.83 21.65 -11.29
CA LEU A 181 -11.21 21.93 -10.94
C LEU A 181 -11.43 23.45 -10.81
N ALA A 182 -10.52 24.20 -10.21
CA ALA A 182 -10.59 25.66 -10.13
C ALA A 182 -10.67 26.30 -11.52
N ALA A 183 -9.81 25.86 -12.45
CA ALA A 183 -9.79 26.34 -13.84
C ALA A 183 -11.07 26.03 -14.62
N ALA A 184 -11.85 25.02 -14.19
CA ALA A 184 -13.13 24.67 -14.77
C ALA A 184 -14.31 25.48 -14.21
N THR A 185 -14.09 26.32 -13.20
CA THR A 185 -15.12 27.19 -12.61
C THR A 185 -15.01 28.64 -13.07
N GLU A 186 -16.10 29.39 -12.92
CA GLU A 186 -16.12 30.85 -13.16
C GLU A 186 -15.45 31.65 -12.02
N ASP A 187 -15.16 31.02 -10.89
CA ASP A 187 -14.54 31.66 -9.71
C ASP A 187 -13.03 31.83 -9.90
N LYS A 188 -12.67 32.98 -10.49
CA LYS A 188 -11.26 33.31 -10.79
C LYS A 188 -10.39 33.44 -9.54
N ASP A 189 -10.99 33.70 -8.38
CA ASP A 189 -10.25 33.89 -7.12
C ASP A 189 -9.90 32.54 -6.47
N MET A 190 -10.45 31.42 -6.96
CA MET A 190 -10.20 30.11 -6.37
C MET A 190 -8.75 29.66 -6.55
N THR A 191 -8.14 29.99 -7.68
CA THR A 191 -6.72 29.68 -7.94
C THR A 191 -5.82 30.39 -6.95
N SER A 192 -6.02 31.70 -6.75
CA SER A 192 -5.25 32.49 -5.77
C SER A 192 -5.46 31.96 -4.36
N PHE A 193 -6.68 31.56 -4.00
CA PHE A 193 -6.94 30.95 -2.71
C PHE A 193 -6.15 29.67 -2.47
N LEU A 194 -6.10 28.78 -3.47
CA LEU A 194 -5.33 27.54 -3.39
C LEU A 194 -3.82 27.80 -3.26
N GLU A 195 -3.28 28.85 -3.89
CA GLU A 195 -1.86 29.21 -3.83
C GLU A 195 -1.47 29.87 -2.49
N GLU A 196 -2.31 30.78 -2.01
CA GLU A 196 -2.01 31.63 -0.86
C GLU A 196 -2.35 30.94 0.46
N HIS A 197 -3.40 30.12 0.50
CA HIS A 197 -3.95 29.60 1.76
C HIS A 197 -3.82 28.09 1.95
N ILE A 198 -3.48 27.31 0.92
CA ILE A 198 -3.40 25.85 1.01
C ILE A 198 -1.99 25.36 0.73
N VAL A 199 -1.51 24.39 1.52
CA VAL A 199 -0.25 23.68 1.29
C VAL A 199 -0.55 22.21 1.11
N PHE A 200 -0.25 21.67 -0.08
CA PHE A 200 -0.44 20.26 -0.37
C PHE A 200 0.86 19.51 -0.08
N MET A 201 0.85 18.69 0.97
CA MET A 201 2.04 18.00 1.46
C MET A 201 2.10 16.59 0.91
N ASN A 202 3.22 16.26 0.27
CA ASN A 202 3.54 14.89 -0.10
C ASN A 202 3.92 14.09 1.15
N SER A 203 3.50 12.82 1.19
CA SER A 203 3.75 11.95 2.32
C SER A 203 4.16 10.53 1.91
N MET A 204 4.77 9.83 2.86
CA MET A 204 4.92 8.38 2.85
C MET A 204 4.27 7.82 4.12
N VAL A 205 3.49 6.76 3.97
CA VAL A 205 2.72 6.16 5.06
C VAL A 205 3.09 4.70 5.26
N ASP A 206 3.27 4.23 6.49
CA ASP A 206 3.60 2.82 6.76
C ASP A 206 3.06 2.33 8.11
N ARG A 207 2.07 1.44 8.07
CA ARG A 207 1.56 0.69 9.21
C ARG A 207 0.62 -0.38 8.70
N ILE A 208 0.83 -1.61 9.13
CA ILE A 208 -0.07 -2.70 8.80
C ILE A 208 -1.36 -2.52 9.60
N THR A 209 -2.49 -2.47 8.89
CA THR A 209 -3.82 -2.32 9.51
C THR A 209 -4.80 -3.38 9.01
N SER A 210 -5.61 -3.87 9.94
CA SER A 210 -6.76 -4.75 9.76
C SER A 210 -7.93 -4.21 10.61
N HIS A 211 -8.94 -5.03 10.88
CA HIS A 211 -10.05 -4.65 11.77
C HIS A 211 -10.25 -5.72 12.84
N ARG A 212 -10.91 -5.35 13.94
CA ARG A 212 -11.31 -6.29 14.98
C ARG A 212 -12.23 -7.35 14.37
N GLU A 213 -12.02 -8.60 14.75
CA GLU A 213 -12.87 -9.69 14.29
C GLU A 213 -14.32 -9.44 14.72
N GLY A 214 -15.26 -9.57 13.78
CA GLY A 214 -16.67 -9.26 14.02
C GLY A 214 -17.03 -7.76 14.03
N ASP A 215 -16.05 -6.85 14.05
CA ASP A 215 -16.29 -5.41 14.10
C ASP A 215 -15.36 -4.60 13.18
N LYS A 216 -15.89 -4.23 12.01
CA LYS A 216 -15.16 -3.44 11.00
C LYS A 216 -14.94 -1.98 11.43
N MET A 217 -15.63 -1.50 12.47
CA MET A 217 -15.48 -0.13 12.95
C MET A 217 -14.23 0.06 13.78
N VAL A 218 -13.71 -0.98 14.43
CA VAL A 218 -12.49 -0.86 15.24
C VAL A 218 -11.26 -1.18 14.38
N PRO A 219 -10.40 -0.19 14.07
CA PRO A 219 -9.12 -0.45 13.42
C PRO A 219 -8.28 -1.34 14.34
N LYS A 220 -7.63 -2.35 13.74
CA LYS A 220 -6.69 -3.23 14.42
C LYS A 220 -5.34 -3.10 13.72
N CYS A 221 -4.25 -2.99 14.45
CA CYS A 221 -2.94 -2.67 13.88
C CYS A 221 -1.79 -3.34 14.64
N GLU A 222 -0.64 -3.39 13.99
CA GLU A 222 0.64 -3.69 14.65
C GLU A 222 1.08 -2.49 15.52
N PRO A 223 2.09 -2.66 16.41
CA PRO A 223 2.71 -1.55 17.13
C PRO A 223 3.18 -0.44 16.16
N MET A 224 3.20 0.82 16.64
CA MET A 224 3.55 1.97 15.80
C MET A 224 4.99 1.83 15.24
N PRO A 225 5.18 1.81 13.91
CA PRO A 225 6.51 1.78 13.31
C PRO A 225 7.28 3.09 13.54
N ALA A 226 8.61 3.03 13.45
CA ALA A 226 9.46 4.21 13.63
C ALA A 226 9.17 5.33 12.62
N LYS A 227 8.78 4.97 11.38
CA LYS A 227 8.40 5.89 10.30
C LYS A 227 7.00 5.55 9.79
N ALA A 228 5.98 5.77 10.61
CA ALA A 228 4.59 5.50 10.24
C ALA A 228 3.96 6.57 9.33
N LEU A 229 4.39 7.82 9.51
CA LEU A 229 4.00 8.96 8.69
C LEU A 229 5.21 9.85 8.45
N VAL A 230 5.66 9.93 7.20
CA VAL A 230 6.68 10.88 6.78
C VAL A 230 6.03 11.97 5.95
N VAL A 231 6.25 13.23 6.28
CA VAL A 231 5.65 14.38 5.58
C VAL A 231 6.74 15.32 5.09
N LEU A 232 6.63 15.79 3.85
CA LEU A 232 7.46 16.86 3.32
C LEU A 232 6.88 18.23 3.70
N ASP A 233 7.64 18.98 4.50
CA ASP A 233 7.32 20.33 4.94
C ASP A 233 8.58 21.24 4.84
N PRO A 234 8.90 21.72 3.62
CA PRO A 234 10.11 22.52 3.38
C PRO A 234 10.05 23.90 4.04
N ASN A 235 8.84 24.43 4.28
CA ASN A 235 8.63 25.78 4.80
C ASN A 235 8.38 25.81 6.32
N GLY A 236 8.16 24.66 6.96
CA GLY A 236 7.82 24.59 8.37
C GLY A 236 6.40 25.07 8.65
N ASP A 237 5.46 24.75 7.76
CA ASP A 237 4.04 25.09 7.89
C ASP A 237 3.36 24.25 8.99
N LEU A 238 3.90 23.06 9.32
CA LEU A 238 3.45 22.24 10.45
C LEU A 238 4.09 22.68 11.78
N PRO A 239 3.35 22.61 12.91
CA PRO A 239 3.95 22.91 14.20
C PRO A 239 4.95 21.83 14.62
N GLN A 240 5.93 22.21 15.43
CA GLN A 240 6.91 21.28 15.97
C GLN A 240 6.28 20.10 16.74
N SER A 241 5.15 20.33 17.43
CA SER A 241 4.43 19.29 18.17
C SER A 241 3.92 18.16 17.27
N PHE A 242 3.68 18.43 15.98
CA PHE A 242 3.30 17.41 15.00
C PHE A 242 4.46 16.45 14.73
N GLY A 243 5.66 16.99 14.47
CA GLY A 243 6.86 16.18 14.20
C GLY A 243 7.44 15.46 15.43
N GLN A 244 6.93 15.73 16.63
CA GLN A 244 7.34 15.06 17.87
C GLN A 244 6.47 13.83 18.20
N GLN A 245 5.41 13.58 17.43
CA GLN A 245 4.53 12.45 17.68
C GLN A 245 5.21 11.12 17.30
N PRO A 246 4.92 10.02 18.03
CA PRO A 246 5.48 8.70 17.72
C PRO A 246 5.20 8.27 16.28
N GLY A 247 6.24 7.83 15.57
CA GLY A 247 6.15 7.37 14.19
C GLY A 247 6.09 8.50 13.14
N VAL A 248 6.13 9.77 13.54
CA VAL A 248 6.11 10.90 12.61
C VAL A 248 7.53 11.39 12.30
N VAL A 249 7.81 11.58 11.01
CA VAL A 249 9.05 12.22 10.53
C VAL A 249 8.70 13.36 9.59
N VAL A 250 9.26 14.54 9.84
CA VAL A 250 9.08 15.71 8.97
C VAL A 250 10.37 15.94 8.19
N ARG A 251 10.28 15.93 6.86
CA ARG A 251 11.40 16.18 5.95
C ARG A 251 11.35 17.60 5.42
N LYS A 252 12.51 18.20 5.18
CA LYS A 252 12.62 19.58 4.67
C LYS A 252 12.94 19.63 3.19
N SER A 253 13.27 18.50 2.58
CA SER A 253 13.62 18.41 1.17
C SER A 253 12.92 17.24 0.48
N VAL A 254 12.68 17.41 -0.82
CA VAL A 254 12.13 16.36 -1.68
C VAL A 254 13.04 15.13 -1.67
N ASP A 255 14.35 15.33 -1.72
CA ASP A 255 15.34 14.25 -1.75
C ASP A 255 15.24 13.36 -0.51
N GLU A 256 15.12 13.93 0.69
CA GLU A 256 14.92 13.16 1.93
C GLU A 256 13.64 12.31 1.87
N LEU A 257 12.53 12.87 1.39
CA LEU A 257 11.27 12.12 1.25
C LEU A 257 11.42 11.00 0.21
N GLN A 258 12.07 11.26 -0.92
CA GLN A 258 12.30 10.24 -1.95
C GLN A 258 13.18 9.10 -1.44
N LEU A 259 14.17 9.37 -0.59
CA LEU A 259 14.96 8.33 0.07
C LEU A 259 14.10 7.47 1.00
N ASP A 260 13.22 8.07 1.81
CA ASP A 260 12.30 7.32 2.68
C ASP A 260 11.32 6.44 1.87
N ILE A 261 10.78 6.97 0.76
CA ILE A 261 9.91 6.22 -0.15
C ILE A 261 10.68 5.05 -0.78
N ALA A 262 11.88 5.30 -1.31
CA ALA A 262 12.69 4.28 -1.96
C ALA A 262 13.06 3.16 -0.98
N LEU A 263 13.46 3.50 0.25
CA LEU A 263 13.77 2.52 1.29
C LEU A 263 12.55 1.67 1.66
N LYS A 264 11.38 2.29 1.91
CA LYS A 264 10.15 1.53 2.17
C LYS A 264 9.81 0.60 1.01
N LEU A 265 9.90 1.09 -0.24
CA LEU A 265 9.57 0.32 -1.43
C LEU A 265 10.49 -0.89 -1.61
N LYS A 266 11.80 -0.70 -1.48
CA LYS A 266 12.80 -1.77 -1.66
C LYS A 266 12.81 -2.74 -0.48
N VAL A 267 12.86 -2.23 0.76
CA VAL A 267 13.04 -3.06 1.97
C VAL A 267 11.71 -3.68 2.37
N ALA A 268 10.74 -2.87 2.83
CA ALA A 268 9.50 -3.40 3.38
C ALA A 268 8.65 -4.04 2.29
N ASN A 269 8.26 -3.26 1.28
CA ASN A 269 7.37 -3.75 0.24
C ASN A 269 8.02 -4.84 -0.64
N GLY A 270 9.32 -4.71 -0.96
CA GLY A 270 10.06 -5.67 -1.77
C GLY A 270 10.15 -7.05 -1.12
N THR A 271 10.58 -7.13 0.14
CA THR A 271 10.62 -8.40 0.88
C THR A 271 9.23 -8.97 1.13
N HIS A 272 8.23 -8.12 1.38
CA HIS A 272 6.84 -8.54 1.57
C HIS A 272 6.26 -9.19 0.30
N THR A 273 6.53 -8.63 -0.89
CA THR A 273 6.17 -9.25 -2.16
C THR A 273 6.86 -10.60 -2.34
N ALA A 274 8.16 -10.66 -2.02
CA ALA A 274 8.97 -11.85 -2.22
C ALA A 274 8.45 -13.03 -1.40
N ILE A 275 8.09 -12.77 -0.14
CA ILE A 275 7.60 -13.81 0.74
C ILE A 275 6.12 -14.15 0.51
N ALA A 276 5.28 -13.19 0.15
CA ALA A 276 3.85 -13.43 -0.01
C ALA A 276 3.51 -14.44 -1.12
N HIS A 277 4.19 -14.36 -2.27
CA HIS A 277 3.98 -15.31 -3.37
C HIS A 277 4.42 -16.73 -2.97
N LEU A 278 5.53 -16.85 -2.25
CA LEU A 278 6.01 -18.11 -1.71
C LEU A 278 5.00 -18.70 -0.72
N LEU A 279 4.54 -17.91 0.25
CA LEU A 279 3.54 -18.33 1.23
C LEU A 279 2.24 -18.78 0.56
N ALA A 280 1.74 -17.99 -0.39
CA ALA A 280 0.49 -18.30 -1.09
C ALA A 280 0.59 -19.64 -1.86
N LEU A 281 1.67 -19.87 -2.62
CA LEU A 281 1.90 -21.14 -3.33
C LEU A 281 1.99 -22.33 -2.38
N MET A 282 2.58 -22.14 -1.19
CA MET A 282 2.66 -23.14 -0.11
C MET A 282 1.35 -23.31 0.69
N LYS A 283 0.25 -22.64 0.30
CA LYS A 283 -1.04 -22.65 1.00
C LYS A 283 -0.98 -22.05 2.43
N LEU A 284 0.04 -21.23 2.71
CA LEU A 284 0.19 -20.52 3.97
C LEU A 284 -0.54 -19.17 3.87
N LEU A 285 -1.66 -19.06 4.58
CA LEU A 285 -2.60 -17.94 4.43
C LEU A 285 -2.11 -16.61 4.98
N LYS A 286 -1.20 -16.62 5.95
CA LYS A 286 -0.81 -15.42 6.70
C LYS A 286 0.70 -15.33 6.91
N THR A 287 1.21 -14.12 7.05
CA THR A 287 2.64 -13.84 7.30
C THR A 287 3.10 -14.16 8.72
N ASP A 288 2.19 -14.36 9.68
CA ASP A 288 2.52 -14.72 11.06
C ASP A 288 3.29 -16.06 11.15
N VAL A 289 3.14 -16.95 10.18
CA VAL A 289 3.95 -18.18 10.06
C VAL A 289 5.46 -17.92 10.03
N LEU A 290 5.90 -16.72 9.68
CA LEU A 290 7.32 -16.33 9.69
C LEU A 290 7.91 -16.28 11.11
N SER A 291 7.07 -16.23 12.15
CA SER A 291 7.51 -16.34 13.54
C SER A 291 7.82 -17.78 13.99
N SER A 292 7.54 -18.79 13.16
CA SER A 292 7.73 -20.20 13.49
C SER A 292 9.16 -20.70 13.23
N ASP A 293 9.60 -21.71 13.99
CA ASP A 293 10.90 -22.36 13.77
C ASP A 293 11.01 -22.98 12.37
N LYS A 294 9.95 -23.62 11.89
CA LYS A 294 9.82 -24.10 10.50
C LYS A 294 8.37 -23.94 10.05
N PRO A 295 8.11 -23.46 8.82
CA PRO A 295 9.10 -23.06 7.81
C PRO A 295 9.66 -21.63 7.99
N GLY A 296 9.21 -20.87 9.00
CA GLY A 296 9.51 -19.44 9.16
C GLY A 296 11.00 -19.10 9.18
N SER A 297 11.82 -19.83 9.94
CA SER A 297 13.27 -19.55 10.01
C SER A 297 14.00 -19.64 8.67
N LEU A 298 13.61 -20.58 7.80
CA LEU A 298 14.21 -20.73 6.48
C LEU A 298 13.78 -19.60 5.53
N MET A 299 12.49 -19.23 5.59
CA MET A 299 11.96 -18.08 4.86
C MET A 299 12.63 -16.77 5.28
N MET A 300 12.90 -16.60 6.58
CA MET A 300 13.62 -15.43 7.07
C MET A 300 15.08 -15.43 6.64
N LYS A 301 15.78 -16.58 6.63
CA LYS A 301 17.14 -16.67 6.05
C LYS A 301 17.19 -16.25 4.59
N TYR A 302 16.18 -16.63 3.81
CA TYR A 302 16.04 -16.18 2.42
C TYR A 302 15.91 -14.66 2.33
N LEU A 303 15.02 -14.05 3.11
CA LEU A 303 14.84 -12.60 3.13
C LEU A 303 16.07 -11.86 3.66
N ASP A 304 16.70 -12.38 4.71
CA ASP A 304 17.93 -11.83 5.29
C ASP A 304 19.02 -11.77 4.20
N SER A 305 19.24 -12.85 3.45
CA SER A 305 20.19 -12.86 2.31
C SER A 305 19.82 -11.87 1.21
N MET A 306 18.54 -11.79 0.82
CA MET A 306 18.09 -10.84 -0.21
C MET A 306 18.34 -9.40 0.22
N VAL A 307 18.13 -9.09 1.50
CA VAL A 307 18.30 -7.73 1.99
C VAL A 307 19.77 -7.37 2.15
N GLU A 308 20.54 -8.20 2.83
CA GLU A 308 21.94 -7.94 3.15
C GLU A 308 22.79 -7.81 1.89
N ASN A 309 22.55 -8.66 0.89
CA ASN A 309 23.44 -8.74 -0.27
C ASN A 309 22.94 -8.01 -1.51
N GLN A 310 21.65 -7.65 -1.59
CA GLN A 310 21.08 -7.05 -2.81
C GLN A 310 20.40 -5.73 -2.51
N ILE A 311 19.47 -5.69 -1.55
CA ILE A 311 18.72 -4.45 -1.27
C ILE A 311 19.60 -3.39 -0.58
N VAL A 312 20.32 -3.73 0.49
CA VAL A 312 21.18 -2.79 1.22
C VAL A 312 22.28 -2.20 0.32
N PRO A 313 23.02 -2.98 -0.48
CA PRO A 313 24.00 -2.42 -1.42
C PRO A 313 23.38 -1.50 -2.46
N SER A 314 22.13 -1.77 -2.87
CA SER A 314 21.38 -0.95 -3.83
C SER A 314 20.65 0.26 -3.22
N ALA A 315 20.74 0.48 -1.91
CA ALA A 315 19.81 1.38 -1.21
C ALA A 315 19.98 2.85 -1.59
N GLY A 316 21.16 3.24 -2.10
CA GLY A 316 21.49 4.62 -2.46
C GLY A 316 21.66 5.55 -1.25
N VAL A 317 21.66 5.00 -0.03
CA VAL A 317 21.83 5.68 1.25
C VAL A 317 22.96 5.01 2.05
N ASN A 318 23.27 5.55 3.23
CA ASN A 318 24.13 4.86 4.19
C ASN A 318 23.54 3.47 4.50
N GLN A 319 24.36 2.44 4.40
CA GLN A 319 23.98 1.06 4.69
C GLN A 319 23.36 0.91 6.08
N GLU A 320 23.84 1.67 7.07
CA GLU A 320 23.27 1.64 8.44
C GLU A 320 21.79 2.04 8.46
N GLU A 321 21.38 3.02 7.65
CA GLU A 321 19.97 3.42 7.57
C GLU A 321 19.12 2.34 6.92
N ALA A 322 19.59 1.76 5.80
CA ALA A 322 18.89 0.66 5.14
C ALA A 322 18.75 -0.58 6.05
N THR A 323 19.82 -0.92 6.79
CA THR A 323 19.82 -1.99 7.79
C THR A 323 18.88 -1.67 8.96
N ALA A 324 18.82 -0.43 9.42
CA ALA A 324 17.90 -0.02 10.49
C ALA A 324 16.43 -0.16 10.06
N VAL A 325 16.10 0.29 8.84
CA VAL A 325 14.77 0.09 8.24
C VAL A 325 14.45 -1.40 8.13
N TYR A 326 15.41 -2.23 7.71
CA TYR A 326 15.17 -3.67 7.66
C TYR A 326 14.98 -4.29 9.04
N LYS A 327 15.73 -3.87 10.05
CA LYS A 327 15.58 -4.38 11.41
C LYS A 327 14.19 -4.10 11.99
N ASP A 328 13.68 -2.88 11.79
CA ASP A 328 12.30 -2.51 12.15
C ASP A 328 11.28 -3.37 11.39
N TRP A 329 11.40 -3.42 10.06
CA TRP A 329 10.51 -4.19 9.21
C TRP A 329 10.52 -5.69 9.54
N ARG A 330 11.69 -6.27 9.79
CA ARG A 330 11.87 -7.68 10.13
C ARG A 330 11.13 -8.03 11.41
N GLN A 331 11.18 -7.19 12.43
CA GLN A 331 10.45 -7.39 13.70
C GLN A 331 8.93 -7.42 13.47
N ARG A 332 8.43 -6.53 12.62
CA ARG A 332 7.02 -6.46 12.22
C ARG A 332 6.60 -7.68 11.40
N LEU A 333 7.45 -8.11 10.47
CA LEU A 333 7.17 -9.24 9.59
C LEU A 333 7.09 -10.58 10.34
N VAL A 334 7.85 -10.74 11.41
CA VAL A 334 7.82 -11.94 12.27
C VAL A 334 6.85 -11.82 13.46
N HIS A 335 5.92 -10.88 13.41
CA HIS A 335 4.96 -10.68 14.51
C HIS A 335 4.02 -11.90 14.65
N PRO A 336 4.08 -12.66 15.76
CA PRO A 336 3.43 -13.98 15.87
C PRO A 336 1.91 -13.93 15.89
N HIS A 337 1.33 -12.78 16.25
CA HIS A 337 -0.12 -12.60 16.40
C HIS A 337 -0.73 -11.59 15.41
N PHE A 338 0.05 -11.14 14.42
CA PHE A 338 -0.39 -10.11 13.48
C PHE A 338 0.16 -10.37 12.07
N GLY A 339 -0.48 -11.33 11.38
CA GLY A 339 -0.18 -11.66 10.00
C GLY A 339 -1.15 -11.02 9.00
N LEU A 340 -0.63 -10.59 7.85
CA LEU A 340 -1.43 -10.22 6.70
C LEU A 340 -1.68 -11.42 5.79
N SER A 341 -2.82 -11.41 5.09
CA SER A 341 -3.14 -12.47 4.14
C SER A 341 -2.12 -12.48 2.98
N SER A 342 -1.50 -13.63 2.73
CA SER A 342 -0.57 -13.83 1.60
C SER A 342 -1.24 -13.52 0.27
N PHE A 343 -2.45 -14.05 0.05
CA PHE A 343 -3.31 -13.76 -1.10
C PHE A 343 -3.67 -12.27 -1.22
N PHE A 344 -3.85 -11.55 -0.11
CA PHE A 344 -4.05 -10.11 -0.17
C PHE A 344 -2.80 -9.39 -0.72
N ILE A 345 -1.61 -9.80 -0.28
CA ILE A 345 -0.36 -9.16 -0.65
C ILE A 345 0.04 -9.46 -2.11
N THR A 346 -0.30 -10.62 -2.67
CA THR A 346 0.07 -11.03 -4.04
C THR A 346 -0.70 -10.31 -5.15
N GLN A 347 -1.74 -9.54 -4.82
CA GLN A 347 -2.49 -8.74 -5.80
C GLN A 347 -1.58 -7.79 -6.59
N ASN A 348 -1.87 -7.57 -7.88
CA ASN A 348 -1.04 -6.76 -8.77
C ASN A 348 0.44 -7.19 -8.77
N GLY A 349 0.68 -8.49 -8.55
CA GLY A 349 2.00 -9.11 -8.54
C GLY A 349 2.91 -8.71 -9.70
N PRO A 350 2.44 -8.68 -10.97
CA PRO A 350 3.30 -8.35 -12.11
C PRO A 350 3.94 -6.96 -11.96
N ALA A 351 3.15 -5.92 -11.70
CA ALA A 351 3.62 -4.55 -11.52
C ALA A 351 4.43 -4.36 -10.22
N LYS A 352 4.07 -5.09 -9.15
CA LYS A 352 4.79 -5.04 -7.87
C LYS A 352 6.25 -5.48 -8.00
N GLY A 353 6.54 -6.47 -8.85
CA GLY A 353 7.92 -6.91 -9.09
C GLY A 353 8.80 -5.79 -9.66
N GLY A 354 8.33 -5.08 -10.70
CA GLY A 354 9.06 -3.93 -11.25
C GLY A 354 9.20 -2.78 -10.28
N ILE A 355 8.11 -2.37 -9.63
CA ILE A 355 8.13 -1.21 -8.71
C ILE A 355 9.01 -1.47 -7.48
N ARG A 356 9.07 -2.71 -6.98
CA ARG A 356 9.71 -3.03 -5.69
C ARG A 356 11.09 -3.69 -5.81
N TRP A 357 11.37 -4.41 -6.91
CA TRP A 357 12.66 -5.06 -7.13
C TRP A 357 13.43 -4.46 -8.31
N GLY A 358 12.73 -3.93 -9.32
CA GLY A 358 13.36 -3.31 -10.49
C GLY A 358 14.39 -2.24 -10.14
N PRO A 359 14.09 -1.26 -9.25
CA PRO A 359 15.06 -0.28 -8.78
C PRO A 359 16.31 -0.88 -8.14
N THR A 360 16.17 -1.98 -7.39
CA THR A 360 17.31 -2.69 -6.80
C THR A 360 18.20 -3.26 -7.89
N VAL A 361 17.62 -3.98 -8.86
CA VAL A 361 18.37 -4.60 -9.96
C VAL A 361 19.07 -3.54 -10.83
N LYS A 362 18.37 -2.45 -11.16
CA LYS A 362 18.95 -1.33 -11.93
C LYS A 362 20.17 -0.73 -11.24
N GLU A 363 20.06 -0.46 -9.96
CA GLU A 363 21.15 0.14 -9.18
C GLU A 363 22.35 -0.82 -9.06
N LEU A 364 22.11 -2.11 -8.76
CA LEU A 364 23.17 -3.12 -8.72
C LEU A 364 23.89 -3.25 -10.06
N ALA A 365 23.14 -3.26 -11.18
CA ALA A 365 23.70 -3.28 -12.51
C ALA A 365 24.58 -2.05 -12.81
N GLN A 366 24.11 -0.86 -12.45
CA GLN A 366 24.88 0.39 -12.58
C GLN A 366 26.17 0.38 -11.75
N GLN A 367 26.10 -0.19 -10.54
CA GLN A 367 27.24 -0.35 -9.64
C GLN A 367 28.14 -1.56 -9.98
N LYS A 368 27.77 -2.36 -10.99
CA LYS A 368 28.44 -3.62 -11.36
C LYS A 368 28.53 -4.62 -10.21
N ILE A 369 27.55 -4.59 -9.32
CA ILE A 369 27.35 -5.60 -8.28
C ILE A 369 26.57 -6.74 -8.90
N GLN A 370 27.10 -7.96 -8.75
CA GLN A 370 26.49 -9.14 -9.34
C GLN A 370 25.19 -9.50 -8.61
N LEU A 371 24.20 -9.94 -9.37
CA LEU A 371 22.93 -10.39 -8.84
C LEU A 371 23.09 -11.78 -8.21
N GLU A 372 22.29 -12.06 -7.18
CA GLU A 372 22.34 -13.31 -6.44
C GLU A 372 21.06 -14.14 -6.59
N TYR A 373 21.17 -15.44 -6.31
CA TYR A 373 20.07 -16.39 -6.41
C TYR A 373 18.87 -16.05 -5.51
N SER A 374 19.04 -15.28 -4.43
CA SER A 374 17.90 -14.75 -3.67
C SER A 374 17.01 -13.83 -4.51
N MET A 375 17.60 -12.94 -5.32
CA MET A 375 16.83 -12.07 -6.20
C MET A 375 16.19 -12.87 -7.36
N ALA A 376 16.97 -13.78 -7.96
CA ALA A 376 16.46 -14.66 -9.01
C ALA A 376 15.28 -15.51 -8.53
N PHE A 377 15.35 -16.03 -7.30
CA PHE A 377 14.28 -16.83 -6.70
C PHE A 377 13.01 -16.01 -6.50
N ALA A 378 13.08 -14.74 -6.08
CA ALA A 378 11.92 -13.87 -5.97
C ALA A 378 11.15 -13.74 -7.29
N TYR A 379 11.88 -13.50 -8.40
CA TYR A 379 11.29 -13.43 -9.74
C TYR A 379 10.74 -14.78 -10.22
N ALA A 380 11.46 -15.88 -9.98
CA ALA A 380 11.01 -17.21 -10.38
C ALA A 380 9.70 -17.61 -9.67
N VAL A 381 9.57 -17.32 -8.38
CA VAL A 381 8.37 -17.56 -7.58
C VAL A 381 7.20 -16.67 -8.05
N LEU A 382 7.46 -15.39 -8.36
CA LEU A 382 6.45 -14.52 -8.94
C LEU A 382 5.97 -15.05 -10.30
N LEU A 383 6.88 -15.46 -11.18
CA LEU A 383 6.50 -15.99 -12.49
C LEU A 383 5.72 -17.30 -12.36
N ARG A 384 6.09 -18.16 -11.40
CA ARG A 384 5.32 -19.37 -11.04
C ARG A 384 3.91 -19.02 -10.56
N TRP A 385 3.75 -17.94 -9.80
CA TRP A 385 2.44 -17.43 -9.41
C TRP A 385 1.63 -16.93 -10.62
N LEU A 386 2.29 -16.35 -11.62
CA LEU A 386 1.67 -15.83 -12.85
C LEU A 386 1.50 -16.89 -13.95
N THR A 387 1.78 -18.16 -13.68
CA THR A 387 1.61 -19.25 -14.65
C THR A 387 0.16 -19.73 -14.65
N PRO A 388 -0.54 -19.72 -15.80
CA PRO A 388 -1.91 -20.21 -15.88
C PRO A 388 -1.96 -21.74 -15.87
N VAL A 389 -3.03 -22.30 -15.32
CA VAL A 389 -3.38 -23.72 -15.51
C VAL A 389 -3.51 -23.98 -17.02
N PRO A 390 -2.87 -25.03 -17.59
CA PRO A 390 -2.98 -25.35 -19.00
C PRO A 390 -4.44 -25.51 -19.42
N ASN A 391 -4.76 -25.03 -20.62
CA ASN A 391 -6.09 -25.14 -21.24
C ASN A 391 -7.21 -24.40 -20.49
N THR A 392 -6.88 -23.49 -19.57
CA THR A 392 -7.86 -22.57 -19.01
C THR A 392 -7.95 -21.30 -19.85
N GLU A 393 -9.18 -20.84 -20.11
CA GLU A 393 -9.37 -19.58 -20.82
C GLU A 393 -8.93 -18.41 -19.93
N VAL A 394 -8.08 -17.55 -20.48
CA VAL A 394 -7.84 -16.22 -19.91
C VAL A 394 -9.06 -15.38 -20.24
N ASP A 395 -9.70 -14.80 -19.22
CA ASP A 395 -10.75 -13.81 -19.48
C ASP A 395 -10.11 -12.58 -20.11
N SER A 396 -10.22 -12.50 -21.43
CA SER A 396 -9.61 -11.47 -22.25
C SER A 396 -10.09 -10.06 -21.91
N SER A 397 -11.28 -9.93 -21.30
CA SER A 397 -11.87 -8.64 -20.92
C SER A 397 -11.40 -8.13 -19.57
N SER A 398 -11.11 -9.03 -18.62
CA SER A 398 -10.73 -8.66 -17.25
C SER A 398 -9.24 -8.88 -16.94
N GLY A 399 -8.52 -9.62 -17.79
CA GLY A 399 -7.13 -10.03 -17.55
C GLY A 399 -6.99 -11.04 -16.41
N ILE A 400 -8.09 -11.64 -15.95
CA ILE A 400 -8.10 -12.62 -14.87
C ILE A 400 -7.70 -13.99 -15.44
N CYS A 401 -6.71 -14.60 -14.79
CA CYS A 401 -6.18 -15.91 -15.08
C CYS A 401 -6.31 -16.81 -13.84
N THR A 402 -6.28 -18.13 -14.03
CA THR A 402 -6.27 -19.09 -12.92
C THR A 402 -4.94 -19.82 -12.87
N GLY A 403 -4.28 -19.81 -11.71
CA GLY A 403 -3.07 -20.58 -11.41
C GLY A 403 -3.36 -21.78 -10.49
N TRP A 404 -2.32 -22.55 -10.17
CA TRP A 404 -2.41 -23.70 -9.27
C TRP A 404 -1.40 -23.63 -8.12
N LEU A 405 -1.82 -24.08 -6.94
CA LEU A 405 -1.03 -24.16 -5.72
C LEU A 405 -0.11 -25.39 -5.75
N ASP A 406 0.91 -25.39 -4.90
CA ASP A 406 1.84 -26.52 -4.83
C ASP A 406 1.16 -27.80 -4.32
N GLY A 407 1.73 -28.93 -4.75
CA GLY A 407 1.26 -30.28 -4.40
C GLY A 407 0.04 -30.73 -5.18
N VAL A 408 -0.41 -29.97 -6.18
CA VAL A 408 -1.53 -30.35 -7.06
C VAL A 408 -1.02 -30.74 -8.44
N ASP A 409 -1.53 -31.85 -8.99
CA ASP A 409 -1.32 -32.20 -10.38
C ASP A 409 -2.08 -31.19 -11.25
N VAL A 410 -1.33 -30.38 -11.99
CA VAL A 410 -1.86 -29.30 -12.82
C VAL A 410 -2.88 -29.79 -13.84
N ASN A 411 -2.81 -31.07 -14.27
CA ASN A 411 -3.75 -31.66 -15.22
C ASN A 411 -5.08 -32.08 -14.59
N GLN A 412 -5.17 -32.07 -13.25
CA GLN A 412 -6.34 -32.50 -12.49
C GLN A 412 -7.02 -31.36 -11.72
N VAL A 413 -6.55 -30.11 -11.91
CA VAL A 413 -7.13 -28.94 -11.26
C VAL A 413 -8.58 -28.75 -11.71
N THR A 414 -9.51 -28.81 -10.77
CA THR A 414 -10.94 -28.56 -11.01
C THR A 414 -11.31 -27.19 -10.47
N ILE A 415 -11.84 -26.33 -11.34
CA ILE A 415 -12.19 -24.94 -11.00
C ILE A 415 -13.70 -24.85 -10.76
N ASP A 416 -14.10 -24.72 -9.49
CA ASP A 416 -15.47 -24.40 -9.10
C ASP A 416 -15.53 -23.02 -8.42
N LYS A 417 -15.90 -22.00 -9.20
CA LYS A 417 -15.95 -20.61 -8.72
C LYS A 417 -16.99 -20.42 -7.59
N ASN A 418 -17.91 -21.35 -7.38
CA ASN A 418 -18.90 -21.25 -6.31
C ASN A 418 -18.34 -21.70 -4.95
N LYS A 419 -17.19 -22.39 -4.93
CA LYS A 419 -16.51 -22.86 -3.71
C LYS A 419 -15.29 -22.01 -3.33
N GLY A 420 -14.89 -21.09 -4.20
CA GLY A 420 -13.76 -20.20 -3.96
C GLY A 420 -14.01 -19.26 -2.77
N THR A 421 -12.97 -19.02 -1.98
CA THR A 421 -12.93 -17.93 -1.02
C THR A 421 -12.52 -16.65 -1.75
N GLU A 422 -13.37 -15.62 -1.65
CA GLU A 422 -13.07 -14.32 -2.23
C GLU A 422 -12.00 -13.58 -1.41
N TYR A 423 -11.01 -13.04 -2.11
CA TYR A 423 -9.95 -12.21 -1.57
C TYR A 423 -9.75 -11.00 -2.47
N ALA A 424 -10.23 -9.83 -2.03
CA ALA A 424 -10.07 -8.52 -2.68
C ALA A 424 -10.44 -8.41 -4.18
N ASP A 425 -10.91 -7.24 -4.62
CA ASP A 425 -11.29 -6.97 -6.02
C ASP A 425 -12.19 -8.02 -6.70
N GLY A 426 -12.79 -8.96 -5.95
CA GLY A 426 -13.53 -10.12 -6.47
C GLY A 426 -12.69 -11.35 -6.89
N LEU A 427 -11.38 -11.44 -6.59
CA LEU A 427 -10.56 -12.61 -6.92
C LEU A 427 -10.84 -13.79 -5.99
N LEU A 428 -10.69 -15.02 -6.49
CA LEU A 428 -11.03 -16.25 -5.75
C LEU A 428 -9.82 -17.18 -5.59
N TYR A 429 -9.70 -17.84 -4.44
CA TYR A 429 -8.82 -18.99 -4.25
C TYR A 429 -9.56 -20.17 -3.63
N ASP A 430 -9.04 -21.37 -3.84
CA ASP A 430 -9.52 -22.60 -3.23
C ASP A 430 -8.32 -23.46 -2.82
N LEU A 431 -8.12 -23.61 -1.52
CA LEU A 431 -6.99 -24.38 -0.99
C LEU A 431 -7.18 -25.90 -1.15
N GLU A 432 -8.43 -26.35 -1.11
CA GLU A 432 -8.82 -27.77 -1.20
C GLU A 432 -8.61 -28.26 -2.63
N ASN A 433 -9.15 -27.54 -3.62
CA ASN A 433 -8.98 -27.84 -5.04
C ASN A 433 -7.67 -27.28 -5.63
N GLY A 434 -6.93 -26.48 -4.86
CA GLY A 434 -5.57 -26.07 -5.17
C GLY A 434 -5.40 -25.06 -6.30
N TRP A 435 -6.33 -24.11 -6.44
CA TRP A 435 -6.26 -23.07 -7.46
C TRP A 435 -6.46 -21.67 -6.89
N TYR A 436 -6.07 -20.66 -7.66
CA TYR A 436 -6.28 -19.25 -7.33
C TYR A 436 -6.39 -18.39 -8.59
N GLN A 437 -7.05 -17.24 -8.48
CA GLN A 437 -7.15 -16.26 -9.56
C GLN A 437 -6.18 -15.12 -9.37
N TYR A 438 -5.60 -14.61 -10.46
CA TYR A 438 -4.75 -13.42 -10.44
C TYR A 438 -5.01 -12.57 -11.70
N LYS A 439 -4.63 -11.30 -11.65
CA LYS A 439 -4.69 -10.38 -12.82
C LYS A 439 -3.31 -10.28 -13.46
N CYS A 440 -3.25 -10.39 -14.78
CA CYS A 440 -2.04 -10.14 -15.56
C CYS A 440 -2.41 -9.51 -16.92
N SER A 441 -1.89 -8.30 -17.17
CA SER A 441 -2.12 -7.55 -18.40
C SER A 441 -0.87 -7.37 -19.26
N ILE A 442 0.26 -7.99 -18.86
CA ILE A 442 1.54 -7.80 -19.54
C ILE A 442 1.49 -8.38 -20.94
N ASN A 443 1.71 -7.50 -21.92
CA ASN A 443 1.75 -7.81 -23.34
C ASN A 443 3.04 -7.24 -23.94
N SER A 444 3.57 -7.88 -24.97
CA SER A 444 4.72 -7.39 -25.71
C SER A 444 4.51 -7.61 -27.20
N ASN A 445 5.00 -6.68 -28.00
CA ASN A 445 5.03 -6.80 -29.44
C ASN A 445 6.36 -7.44 -29.85
N ILE A 446 6.46 -8.77 -29.68
CA ILE A 446 7.61 -9.54 -30.13
C ILE A 446 7.30 -10.03 -31.54
N GLY A 447 8.11 -9.62 -32.52
CA GLY A 447 8.00 -10.07 -33.91
C GLY A 447 6.76 -9.60 -34.67
N GLY A 448 6.12 -8.49 -34.26
CA GLY A 448 4.92 -7.96 -34.92
C GLY A 448 3.61 -8.60 -34.47
N SER A 449 3.65 -9.47 -33.45
CA SER A 449 2.47 -10.09 -32.84
C SER A 449 2.33 -9.70 -31.38
N ASP A 450 1.13 -9.29 -30.97
CA ASP A 450 0.79 -9.02 -29.57
C ASP A 450 0.77 -10.34 -28.80
N THR A 451 1.89 -10.65 -28.16
CA THR A 451 2.05 -11.85 -27.35
C THR A 451 1.79 -11.51 -25.88
N LYS A 452 0.88 -12.24 -25.25
CA LYS A 452 0.60 -12.11 -23.81
C LYS A 452 1.63 -12.90 -22.99
N LEU A 453 2.06 -12.36 -21.85
CA LEU A 453 3.01 -13.06 -20.96
C LEU A 453 2.46 -14.42 -20.53
N THR A 454 1.17 -14.48 -20.21
CA THR A 454 0.51 -15.73 -19.80
C THR A 454 0.54 -16.80 -20.88
N ALA A 455 0.53 -16.44 -22.17
CA ALA A 455 0.67 -17.38 -23.27
C ALA A 455 2.08 -17.98 -23.34
N LEU A 456 3.13 -17.17 -23.13
CA LEU A 456 4.51 -17.67 -23.05
C LEU A 456 4.70 -18.55 -21.82
N LEU A 457 4.17 -18.15 -20.66
CA LEU A 457 4.24 -18.96 -19.44
C LEU A 457 3.52 -20.30 -19.61
N GLN A 458 2.38 -20.34 -20.33
CA GLN A 458 1.70 -21.59 -20.67
C GLN A 458 2.54 -22.47 -21.61
N LYS A 459 3.20 -21.86 -22.61
CA LYS A 459 4.14 -22.58 -23.49
C LYS A 459 5.26 -23.23 -22.69
N CYS A 460 5.77 -22.57 -21.65
CA CYS A 460 6.79 -23.15 -20.77
C CYS A 460 6.29 -24.43 -20.07
N VAL A 461 5.04 -24.46 -19.63
CA VAL A 461 4.44 -25.64 -18.96
C VAL A 461 4.31 -26.81 -19.92
N THR A 462 3.94 -26.56 -21.18
CA THR A 462 3.74 -27.60 -22.19
C THR A 462 5.07 -28.11 -22.76
N SER A 463 6.01 -27.22 -23.06
CA SER A 463 7.28 -27.60 -23.68
C SER A 463 8.32 -28.07 -22.68
N LYS A 464 8.28 -27.56 -21.43
CA LYS A 464 9.32 -27.71 -20.41
C LYS A 464 10.71 -27.37 -20.96
N SER A 465 10.77 -26.43 -21.89
CA SER A 465 12.01 -25.96 -22.51
C SER A 465 12.59 -24.79 -21.73
N THR A 466 13.89 -24.85 -21.45
CA THR A 466 14.66 -23.74 -20.90
C THR A 466 14.57 -22.50 -21.79
N GLU A 467 14.58 -22.66 -23.12
CA GLU A 467 14.56 -21.53 -24.06
C GLU A 467 13.21 -20.81 -24.03
N ASP A 468 12.11 -21.55 -23.99
CA ASP A 468 10.77 -20.94 -23.84
C ASP A 468 10.65 -20.21 -22.50
N CYS A 469 11.23 -20.75 -21.44
CA CYS A 469 11.30 -20.09 -20.14
C CYS A 469 12.13 -18.80 -20.19
N LYS A 470 13.22 -18.76 -20.96
CA LYS A 470 14.03 -17.55 -21.15
C LYS A 470 13.25 -16.47 -21.87
N ASP A 471 12.52 -16.81 -22.92
CA ASP A 471 11.68 -15.86 -23.63
C ASP A 471 10.61 -15.25 -22.71
N ALA A 472 9.92 -16.08 -21.92
CA ALA A 472 8.91 -15.62 -20.98
C ALA A 472 9.50 -14.73 -19.87
N VAL A 473 10.63 -15.15 -19.28
CA VAL A 473 11.34 -14.39 -18.23
C VAL A 473 11.81 -13.05 -18.79
N LYS A 474 12.47 -13.04 -19.93
CA LYS A 474 12.98 -11.82 -20.57
C LYS A 474 11.85 -10.85 -20.92
N MET A 475 10.74 -11.37 -21.45
CA MET A 475 9.54 -10.56 -21.70
C MET A 475 9.06 -9.87 -20.42
N TYR A 476 8.91 -10.62 -19.32
CA TYR A 476 8.49 -10.04 -18.04
C TYR A 476 9.49 -9.01 -17.52
N LEU A 477 10.79 -9.36 -17.47
CA LEU A 477 11.82 -8.49 -16.92
C LEU A 477 11.93 -7.17 -17.66
N LEU A 478 11.72 -7.14 -18.98
CA LEU A 478 11.83 -5.93 -19.79
C LEU A 478 10.54 -5.11 -19.89
N ALA A 479 9.37 -5.70 -19.61
CA ALA A 479 8.09 -5.01 -19.69
C ALA A 479 7.98 -3.89 -18.64
N SER A 480 7.48 -2.72 -19.05
CA SER A 480 7.33 -1.53 -18.18
C SER A 480 6.30 -1.71 -17.06
N ASP A 481 5.28 -2.54 -17.29
CA ASP A 481 4.30 -2.98 -16.31
C ASP A 481 4.66 -4.33 -15.65
N GLY A 482 5.86 -4.84 -15.96
CA GLY A 482 6.48 -6.04 -15.40
C GLY A 482 7.70 -5.70 -14.55
N GLY A 483 8.88 -6.19 -14.91
CA GLY A 483 10.14 -5.96 -14.20
C GLY A 483 10.78 -4.60 -14.46
N ASP A 484 10.39 -3.90 -15.53
CA ASP A 484 10.87 -2.57 -15.93
C ASP A 484 12.42 -2.47 -16.09
N LEU A 485 13.09 -3.53 -16.55
CA LEU A 485 14.56 -3.60 -16.65
C LEU A 485 15.11 -3.28 -18.05
N SER A 486 14.31 -2.70 -18.94
CA SER A 486 14.72 -2.36 -20.32
C SER A 486 15.99 -1.51 -20.39
N SER A 487 16.14 -0.55 -19.47
CA SER A 487 17.32 0.31 -19.35
C SER A 487 18.63 -0.39 -18.99
N VAL A 488 18.57 -1.62 -18.45
CA VAL A 488 19.73 -2.42 -18.04
C VAL A 488 19.75 -3.80 -18.70
N GLN A 489 19.09 -3.95 -19.85
CA GLN A 489 18.89 -5.24 -20.52
C GLN A 489 20.18 -6.04 -20.76
N GLU A 490 21.30 -5.36 -21.02
CA GLU A 490 22.60 -5.99 -21.29
C GLU A 490 23.23 -6.59 -20.03
N SER A 491 22.84 -6.10 -18.85
CA SER A 491 23.39 -6.49 -17.55
C SER A 491 22.57 -7.57 -16.83
N ILE A 492 21.44 -8.00 -17.40
CA ILE A 492 20.50 -8.94 -16.74
C ILE A 492 20.47 -10.33 -17.39
N ASN A 493 21.43 -10.66 -18.24
CA ASN A 493 21.49 -11.97 -18.90
C ASN A 493 21.67 -13.11 -17.89
N GLU A 494 22.59 -12.96 -16.93
CA GLU A 494 22.81 -13.92 -15.84
C GLU A 494 21.56 -14.08 -14.97
N LEU A 495 20.89 -12.97 -14.62
CA LEU A 495 19.61 -13.01 -13.90
C LEU A 495 18.54 -13.76 -14.71
N THR A 496 18.44 -13.48 -16.02
CA THR A 496 17.48 -14.15 -16.90
C THR A 496 17.71 -15.66 -16.90
N GLU A 497 18.96 -16.11 -17.04
CA GLU A 497 19.31 -17.53 -16.96
C GLU A 497 18.91 -18.14 -15.61
N ALA A 498 19.36 -17.53 -14.51
CA ALA A 498 19.08 -18.04 -13.17
C ALA A 498 17.58 -18.13 -12.88
N VAL A 499 16.81 -17.09 -13.23
CA VAL A 499 15.35 -17.08 -13.09
C VAL A 499 14.71 -18.17 -13.94
N SER A 500 15.12 -18.34 -15.20
CA SER A 500 14.57 -19.37 -16.09
C SER A 500 14.82 -20.79 -15.60
N GLN A 501 16.00 -21.07 -15.04
CA GLN A 501 16.32 -22.39 -14.47
C GLN A 501 15.48 -22.68 -13.22
N LEU A 502 15.39 -21.73 -12.29
CA LEU A 502 14.56 -21.86 -11.08
C LEU A 502 13.08 -22.02 -11.45
N TYR A 503 12.58 -21.18 -12.36
CA TYR A 503 11.20 -21.22 -12.85
C TYR A 503 10.88 -22.55 -13.54
N LEU A 504 11.76 -23.05 -14.41
CA LEU A 504 11.61 -24.34 -15.07
C LEU A 504 11.49 -25.49 -14.05
N GLY A 505 12.30 -25.46 -12.99
CA GLY A 505 12.20 -26.41 -11.89
C GLY A 505 10.81 -26.41 -11.24
N LEU A 506 10.27 -25.22 -10.96
CA LEU A 506 8.95 -25.04 -10.33
C LEU A 506 7.81 -25.58 -11.20
N ILE A 507 7.81 -25.28 -12.51
CA ILE A 507 6.76 -25.78 -13.42
C ILE A 507 6.96 -27.25 -13.81
N SER A 508 8.14 -27.81 -13.55
CA SER A 508 8.43 -29.24 -13.77
C SER A 508 8.02 -30.12 -12.58
N GLY A 509 7.39 -29.56 -11.54
CA GLY A 509 6.82 -30.28 -10.41
C GLY A 509 7.63 -30.18 -9.11
N LYS A 510 8.74 -29.43 -9.08
CA LYS A 510 9.41 -29.12 -7.81
C LYS A 510 8.58 -28.08 -7.06
N SER A 511 8.21 -28.37 -5.81
CA SER A 511 7.51 -27.38 -4.98
C SER A 511 8.45 -26.22 -4.63
N VAL A 512 7.87 -25.04 -4.40
CA VAL A 512 8.62 -23.86 -3.97
C VAL A 512 9.32 -24.08 -2.64
N GLY A 513 8.71 -24.86 -1.74
CA GLY A 513 9.30 -25.25 -0.47
C GLY A 513 10.58 -26.08 -0.63
N VAL A 514 10.57 -27.07 -1.55
CA VAL A 514 11.76 -27.88 -1.83
C VAL A 514 12.87 -27.01 -2.43
N LEU A 515 12.54 -26.13 -3.38
CA LEU A 515 13.55 -25.25 -3.98
C LEU A 515 14.14 -24.25 -2.95
N LEU A 516 13.32 -23.75 -2.03
CA LEU A 516 13.76 -22.93 -0.90
C LEU A 516 14.72 -23.70 0.01
N GLU A 517 14.42 -24.98 0.32
CA GLU A 517 15.28 -25.84 1.14
C GLU A 517 16.62 -26.16 0.45
N GLU A 518 16.60 -26.42 -0.86
CA GLU A 518 17.82 -26.66 -1.65
C GLU A 518 18.75 -25.44 -1.62
N LEU A 519 18.21 -24.25 -1.87
CA LEU A 519 18.97 -23.00 -1.80
C LEU A 519 19.44 -22.67 -0.37
N GLY A 520 18.63 -22.96 0.64
CA GLY A 520 18.99 -22.70 2.03
C GLY A 520 20.05 -23.66 2.58
N SER A 521 20.11 -24.89 2.05
CA SER A 521 21.07 -25.92 2.47
C SER A 521 22.29 -26.03 1.57
N LYS A 522 22.29 -25.34 0.42
CA LYS A 522 23.26 -25.52 -0.67
C LYS A 522 23.37 -26.97 -1.15
N SER A 523 22.29 -27.74 -1.09
CA SER A 523 22.31 -29.18 -1.42
C SER A 523 22.73 -29.46 -2.87
N ASN A 524 22.49 -28.52 -3.78
CA ASN A 524 22.85 -28.60 -5.19
C ASN A 524 24.10 -27.75 -5.53
N GLY A 525 24.87 -27.33 -4.52
CA GLY A 525 26.06 -26.49 -4.69
C GLY A 525 25.76 -25.00 -4.93
N ILE A 526 24.49 -24.60 -4.88
CA ILE A 526 24.01 -23.22 -5.05
C ILE A 526 23.12 -22.87 -3.86
N GLY A 527 23.30 -21.68 -3.28
CA GLY A 527 22.43 -21.11 -2.26
C GLY A 527 22.11 -19.65 -2.48
N PHE A 528 21.37 -19.06 -1.53
CA PHE A 528 20.81 -17.71 -1.68
C PHE A 528 21.85 -16.65 -2.02
N SER A 529 23.01 -16.70 -1.36
CA SER A 529 24.09 -15.72 -1.54
C SER A 529 25.08 -16.06 -2.65
N ASP A 530 24.83 -17.12 -3.41
CA ASP A 530 25.64 -17.42 -4.59
C ASP A 530 25.18 -16.53 -5.75
N LYS A 531 26.15 -16.16 -6.60
CA LYS A 531 25.96 -15.28 -7.76
C LYS A 531 25.21 -16.01 -8.88
N CYS A 532 24.35 -15.28 -9.59
CA CYS A 532 23.62 -15.77 -10.76
C CYS A 532 24.55 -16.24 -11.89
#